data_AF-A0A454Y4J8-F1
#
_entry.id   AF-A0A454Y4J8-F1
#
_cell.length_a   1.000
_cell.length_b   1.000
_cell.length_c   1.000
_cell.angle_alpha   90.00
_cell.angle_beta   90.00
_cell.angle_gamma   90.00
#
_symmetry.space_group_name_H-M   'P 1'
#
loop_
_entity.id
_entity.type
_entity.pdbx_description
1 polymer ?
#
loop_
_entity_poly.entity_id
_entity_poly.type
_entity_poly.pdbx_seq_one_letter_code
_entity_poly.pdbx_strand_id
1 'polypeptide(L)'
;MFTSLLITAAILSASTALKCTHNGTVINDVYQRGVLVYSSTSKYEFGVYECSPSLNRCASFNSIDVAFFRTLDAGKDVSSSLAHNVAFTQGKFTGRSCMSQADVERIFAVKASRCSGWTTSYCYCTTDACA
;
A
#
# COMPACT_ATOMS: atom_id res chain seq x y z
N MET A 1 31.00 -37.94 35.26
CA MET A 1 30.91 -36.47 35.09
C MET A 1 30.18 -36.25 33.77
N PHE A 2 28.89 -35.89 33.83
CA PHE A 2 28.03 -35.79 32.65
C PHE A 2 28.14 -34.40 32.02
N THR A 3 28.52 -34.38 30.76
CA THR A 3 28.64 -33.20 29.90
C THR A 3 27.26 -32.71 29.49
N SER A 4 26.82 -31.55 29.98
CA SER A 4 25.58 -30.91 29.53
C SER A 4 25.85 -30.10 28.26
N LEU A 5 25.53 -30.70 27.11
CA LEU A 5 25.47 -30.01 25.83
C LEU A 5 24.10 -29.31 25.72
N LEU A 6 24.04 -28.00 26.01
CA LEU A 6 22.86 -27.17 25.76
C LEU A 6 22.84 -26.79 24.27
N ILE A 7 22.01 -27.46 23.49
CA ILE A 7 21.73 -27.12 22.09
C ILE A 7 20.72 -25.97 22.10
N THR A 8 21.22 -24.74 21.98
CA THR A 8 20.38 -23.55 21.74
C THR A 8 19.92 -23.57 20.29
N ALA A 9 18.73 -24.09 20.02
CA ALA A 9 18.10 -24.00 18.72
C ALA A 9 17.74 -22.53 18.44
N ALA A 10 18.59 -21.83 17.67
CA ALA A 10 18.26 -20.52 17.13
C ALA A 10 17.14 -20.70 16.09
N ILE A 11 15.91 -20.34 16.48
CA ILE A 11 14.78 -20.28 15.56
C ILE A 11 15.06 -19.11 14.62
N LEU A 12 15.64 -19.39 13.44
CA LEU A 12 15.68 -18.43 12.34
C LEU A 12 14.23 -18.17 11.92
N SER A 13 13.67 -17.06 12.40
CA SER A 13 12.45 -16.50 11.83
C SER A 13 12.80 -16.04 10.43
N ALA A 14 12.59 -16.90 9.43
CA ALA A 14 12.67 -16.47 8.04
C ALA A 14 11.56 -15.45 7.81
N SER A 15 11.87 -14.15 7.92
CA SER A 15 10.94 -13.09 7.60
C SER A 15 10.75 -13.08 6.09
N THR A 16 9.78 -13.85 5.60
CA THR A 16 9.33 -13.72 4.21
C THR A 16 8.79 -12.30 4.05
N ALA A 17 9.30 -11.57 3.05
CA ALA A 17 8.79 -10.26 2.72
C ALA A 17 7.29 -10.37 2.40
N LEU A 18 6.48 -9.52 3.03
CA LEU A 18 5.03 -9.48 2.83
C LEU A 18 4.74 -9.28 1.34
N LYS A 19 3.75 -9.99 0.80
CA LYS A 19 3.30 -9.81 -0.58
C LYS A 19 1.95 -9.11 -0.62
N CYS A 20 1.81 -8.01 -1.35
CA CYS A 20 0.55 -7.29 -1.45
C CYS A 20 0.09 -7.15 -2.90
N THR A 21 -1.21 -6.93 -3.10
CA THR A 21 -1.73 -6.49 -4.39
C THR A 21 -1.40 -5.02 -4.62
N HIS A 22 -0.83 -4.70 -5.77
CA HIS A 22 -0.55 -3.36 -6.25
C HIS A 22 -1.45 -3.03 -7.44
N ASN A 23 -2.43 -2.18 -7.22
CA ASN A 23 -3.23 -1.58 -8.27
C ASN A 23 -3.83 -0.26 -7.83
N GLY A 24 -4.36 0.49 -8.78
CA GLY A 24 -5.15 1.65 -8.45
C GLY A 24 -5.62 2.43 -9.66
N THR A 25 -6.44 3.43 -9.38
CA THR A 25 -7.02 4.34 -10.35
C THR A 25 -6.72 5.76 -9.90
N VAL A 26 -6.14 6.55 -10.81
CA VAL A 26 -5.98 8.00 -10.64
C VAL A 26 -7.08 8.69 -11.45
N ILE A 27 -7.80 9.60 -10.81
CA ILE A 27 -8.80 10.46 -11.43
C ILE A 27 -8.30 11.91 -11.33
N ASN A 28 -8.17 12.57 -12.47
CA ASN A 28 -7.75 13.96 -12.56
C ASN A 28 -8.91 14.80 -13.11
N ASP A 29 -9.62 15.46 -12.21
CA ASP A 29 -10.72 16.37 -12.54
C ASP A 29 -10.27 17.82 -12.35
N VAL A 30 -10.41 18.63 -13.39
CA VAL A 30 -10.09 20.06 -13.36
C VAL A 30 -11.39 20.85 -13.42
N TYR A 31 -11.61 21.69 -12.40
CA TYR A 31 -12.75 22.58 -12.32
C TYR A 31 -12.32 24.02 -12.58
N GLN A 32 -13.06 24.73 -13.44
CA GLN A 32 -12.92 26.17 -13.65
C GLN A 32 -14.25 26.84 -13.28
N ARG A 33 -14.20 27.77 -12.32
CA ARG A 33 -15.40 28.46 -11.80
C ARG A 33 -16.51 27.49 -11.34
N GLY A 34 -16.12 26.37 -10.75
CA GLY A 34 -17.05 25.32 -10.27
C GLY A 34 -17.58 24.38 -11.37
N VAL A 35 -17.18 24.57 -12.63
CA VAL A 35 -17.58 23.70 -13.75
C VAL A 35 -16.44 22.75 -14.06
N LEU A 36 -16.75 21.45 -14.20
CA LEU A 36 -15.80 20.44 -14.67
C LEU A 36 -15.45 20.72 -16.14
N VAL A 37 -14.20 21.07 -16.41
CA VAL A 37 -13.71 21.37 -17.77
C VAL A 37 -12.83 20.28 -18.36
N TYR A 38 -12.31 19.39 -17.52
CA TYR A 38 -11.50 18.26 -17.94
C TYR A 38 -11.59 17.14 -16.91
N SER A 39 -11.72 15.91 -17.37
CA SER A 39 -11.65 14.70 -16.53
C SER A 39 -10.83 13.66 -17.27
N SER A 40 -9.85 13.08 -16.60
CA SER A 40 -9.15 11.90 -17.09
C SER A 40 -9.00 10.85 -16.01
N THR A 41 -8.92 9.61 -16.46
CA THR A 41 -8.77 8.45 -15.58
C THR A 41 -7.65 7.57 -16.09
N SER A 42 -6.73 7.20 -15.20
CA SER A 42 -5.65 6.28 -15.47
C SER A 42 -5.74 5.09 -14.52
N LYS A 43 -5.79 3.87 -15.07
CA LYS A 43 -5.84 2.63 -14.32
C LYS A 43 -4.48 1.94 -14.36
N TYR A 44 -4.05 1.43 -13.23
CA TYR A 44 -2.80 0.72 -13.05
C TYR A 44 -3.07 -0.64 -12.40
N GLU A 45 -2.75 -1.72 -13.11
CA GLU A 45 -2.91 -3.09 -12.63
C GLU A 45 -1.56 -3.79 -12.70
N PHE A 46 -0.91 -4.00 -11.55
CA PHE A 46 0.40 -4.66 -11.51
C PHE A 46 0.28 -6.11 -10.99
N GLY A 47 -0.67 -6.42 -10.10
CA GLY A 47 -0.81 -7.76 -9.50
C GLY A 47 -0.19 -7.84 -8.12
N VAL A 48 0.38 -8.99 -7.74
CA VAL A 48 0.94 -9.23 -6.38
C VAL A 48 2.46 -9.14 -6.40
N TYR A 49 3.04 -8.30 -5.53
CA TYR A 49 4.49 -8.12 -5.41
C TYR A 49 4.94 -8.18 -3.96
N GLU A 50 6.23 -8.48 -3.79
CA GLU A 50 6.92 -8.36 -2.51
C GLU A 50 7.05 -6.88 -2.12
N CYS A 51 6.73 -6.60 -0.87
CA CYS A 51 6.89 -5.30 -0.27
C CYS A 51 8.34 -5.02 0.09
N SER A 52 8.74 -3.76 -0.03
CA SER A 52 9.99 -3.28 0.56
C SER A 52 10.04 -3.55 2.07
N PRO A 53 11.24 -3.75 2.67
CA PRO A 53 11.37 -4.18 4.06
C PRO A 53 10.66 -3.30 5.11
N SER A 54 10.48 -2.01 4.83
CA SER A 54 9.79 -1.05 5.70
C SER A 54 8.26 -1.02 5.51
N LEU A 55 7.74 -1.65 4.45
CA LEU A 55 6.33 -1.65 4.11
C LEU A 55 5.70 -2.99 4.51
N ASN A 56 5.25 -3.07 5.75
CA ASN A 56 4.83 -4.32 6.38
C ASN A 56 3.30 -4.45 6.54
N ARG A 57 2.53 -3.67 5.78
CA ARG A 57 1.06 -3.73 5.71
C ARG A 57 0.63 -3.81 4.25
N CYS A 58 -0.38 -4.63 3.95
CA CYS A 58 -1.16 -4.44 2.73
C CYS A 58 -2.31 -3.50 3.06
N ALA A 59 -2.46 -2.43 2.30
CA ALA A 59 -3.51 -1.44 2.53
C ALA A 59 -4.35 -1.23 1.28
N SER A 60 -5.65 -1.03 1.49
CA SER A 60 -6.60 -0.53 0.50
C SER A 60 -7.03 0.87 0.93
N PHE A 61 -7.00 1.81 -0.02
CA PHE A 61 -7.36 3.19 0.26
C PHE A 61 -8.22 3.81 -0.83
N ASN A 62 -9.17 4.63 -0.38
CA ASN A 62 -10.12 5.29 -1.24
C ASN A 62 -9.78 6.76 -1.41
N SER A 63 -9.56 7.19 -2.64
CA SER A 63 -9.55 8.61 -3.04
C SER A 63 -8.73 9.52 -2.11
N ILE A 64 -7.42 9.28 -2.07
CA ILE A 64 -6.46 10.19 -1.44
C ILE A 64 -5.88 11.15 -2.48
N ASP A 65 -5.47 12.35 -2.10
CA ASP A 65 -4.74 13.22 -3.02
C ASP A 65 -3.42 12.56 -3.44
N VAL A 66 -3.11 12.56 -4.74
CA VAL A 66 -1.80 12.09 -5.24
C VAL A 66 -0.66 12.86 -4.56
N ALA A 67 -0.86 14.15 -4.29
CA ALA A 67 0.09 14.96 -3.53
C ALA A 67 0.33 14.39 -2.11
N PHE A 68 -0.73 13.97 -1.42
CA PHE A 68 -0.63 13.36 -0.10
C PHE A 68 -0.01 11.96 -0.17
N PHE A 69 -0.40 11.13 -1.14
CA PHE A 69 0.19 9.81 -1.39
C PHE A 69 1.71 9.87 -1.54
N ARG A 70 2.23 10.86 -2.29
CA ARG A 70 3.68 11.08 -2.44
C ARG A 70 4.42 11.38 -1.14
N THR A 71 3.71 11.75 -0.07
CA THR A 71 4.31 11.98 1.26
C THR A 71 4.36 10.73 2.14
N LEU A 72 3.65 9.67 1.76
CA LEU A 72 3.63 8.37 2.44
C LEU A 72 4.90 7.58 2.09
N ASP A 73 5.31 6.65 2.95
CA ASP A 73 6.44 5.76 2.67
C ASP A 73 6.18 4.92 1.42
N ALA A 74 4.94 4.43 1.26
CA ALA A 74 4.50 3.73 0.05
C ALA A 74 4.66 4.56 -1.24
N GLY A 75 4.40 5.88 -1.18
CA GLY A 75 4.55 6.78 -2.32
C GLY A 75 6.00 7.19 -2.61
N LYS A 76 6.90 7.00 -1.65
CA LYS A 76 8.35 7.23 -1.78
C LYS A 76 9.11 5.98 -2.18
N ASP A 77 8.47 4.81 -2.17
CA ASP A 77 9.11 3.55 -2.53
C ASP A 77 9.37 3.48 -4.04
N VAL A 78 10.57 3.92 -4.43
CA VAL A 78 11.03 3.92 -5.82
C VAL A 78 11.11 2.53 -6.47
N SER A 79 11.11 1.46 -5.66
CA SER A 79 11.08 0.09 -6.18
C SER A 79 9.68 -0.35 -6.62
N SER A 80 8.63 0.35 -6.16
CA SER A 80 7.26 0.04 -6.55
C SER A 80 6.90 0.68 -7.89
N SER A 81 6.59 -0.15 -8.89
CA SER A 81 6.05 0.32 -10.17
C SER A 81 4.80 1.20 -9.99
N LEU A 82 3.97 0.92 -8.98
CA LEU A 82 2.78 1.73 -8.68
C LEU A 82 3.16 3.13 -8.21
N ALA A 83 4.08 3.24 -7.24
CA ALA A 83 4.54 4.53 -6.73
C ALA A 83 5.18 5.36 -7.84
N HIS A 84 6.04 4.73 -8.66
CA HIS A 84 6.68 5.38 -9.80
C HIS A 84 5.66 5.95 -10.79
N ASN A 85 4.64 5.17 -11.17
CA ASN A 85 3.62 5.61 -12.13
C ASN A 85 2.71 6.70 -11.56
N VAL A 86 2.34 6.61 -10.28
CA VAL A 86 1.46 7.61 -9.64
C VAL A 86 2.21 8.92 -9.35
N ALA A 87 3.54 8.88 -9.10
CA ALA A 87 4.34 10.05 -8.73
C ALA A 87 4.26 11.22 -9.72
N PHE A 88 4.08 10.94 -11.01
CA PHE A 88 4.01 11.95 -12.07
C PHE A 88 2.60 12.42 -12.40
N THR A 89 1.60 11.92 -11.67
CA THR A 89 0.19 12.28 -11.89
C THR A 89 -0.28 13.39 -10.96
N GLN A 90 -1.51 13.86 -11.21
CA GLN A 90 -2.26 14.78 -10.36
C GLN A 90 -3.68 14.24 -10.17
N GLY A 91 -4.36 14.74 -9.13
CA GLY A 91 -5.73 14.35 -8.83
C GLY A 91 -5.85 13.43 -7.61
N LYS A 92 -6.87 12.58 -7.64
CA LYS A 92 -7.21 11.63 -6.58
C LYS A 92 -6.79 10.22 -6.96
N PHE A 93 -6.29 9.47 -5.99
CA PHE A 93 -5.79 8.12 -6.16
C PHE A 93 -6.53 7.16 -5.24
N THR A 94 -7.01 6.06 -5.80
CA THR A 94 -7.75 5.01 -5.10
C THR A 94 -7.09 3.69 -5.48
N GLY A 95 -6.70 2.87 -4.51
CA GLY A 95 -5.95 1.67 -4.85
C GLY A 95 -5.54 0.79 -3.68
N ARG A 96 -4.68 -0.17 -3.99
CA ARG A 96 -4.07 -1.12 -3.06
C ARG A 96 -2.56 -1.09 -3.22
N SER A 97 -1.84 -1.13 -2.10
CA SER A 97 -0.38 -1.18 -2.10
C SER A 97 0.18 -1.67 -0.77
N CYS A 98 1.47 -1.96 -0.75
CA CYS A 98 2.24 -2.06 0.48
C CYS A 98 2.30 -0.69 1.19
N MET A 99 2.18 -0.67 2.51
CA MET A 99 2.29 0.51 3.36
C MET A 99 3.08 0.22 4.63
N SER A 100 3.65 1.25 5.23
CA SER A 100 4.21 1.17 6.58
C SER A 100 3.09 1.24 7.64
N GLN A 101 3.42 0.88 8.88
CA GLN A 101 2.50 1.10 10.01
C GLN A 101 2.14 2.59 10.17
N ALA A 102 3.10 3.49 9.97
CA ALA A 102 2.86 4.93 10.08
C ALA A 102 1.94 5.44 8.98
N ASP A 103 2.08 4.94 7.75
CA ASP A 103 1.20 5.31 6.64
C ASP A 103 -0.25 4.88 6.90
N VAL A 104 -0.48 3.64 7.35
CA VAL A 104 -1.84 3.16 7.62
C VAL A 104 -2.51 3.94 8.75
N GLU A 105 -1.75 4.42 9.73
CA GLU A 105 -2.24 5.33 10.77
C GLU A 105 -2.59 6.72 10.21
N ARG A 106 -1.73 7.26 9.34
CA ARG A 106 -1.93 8.59 8.71
C ARG A 106 -3.16 8.63 7.81
N ILE A 107 -3.52 7.52 7.18
CA ILE A 107 -4.74 7.41 6.37
C ILE A 107 -5.95 6.92 7.17
N PHE A 108 -5.80 6.71 8.49
CA PHE A 108 -6.84 6.16 9.36
C PHE A 108 -7.40 4.82 8.86
N ALA A 109 -6.53 3.95 8.33
CA ALA A 109 -6.94 2.63 7.89
C ALA A 109 -7.25 1.72 9.08
N VAL A 110 -8.33 0.96 8.95
CA VAL A 110 -8.78 0.01 9.96
C VAL A 110 -8.19 -1.36 9.68
N LYS A 111 -7.69 -2.03 10.72
CA LYS A 111 -7.19 -3.40 10.60
C LYS A 111 -8.35 -4.34 10.27
N ALA A 112 -8.21 -5.15 9.23
CA ALA A 112 -9.15 -6.21 8.91
C ALA A 112 -8.42 -7.52 8.58
N SER A 113 -9.15 -8.63 8.60
CA SER A 113 -8.65 -9.93 8.12
C SER A 113 -8.53 -9.99 6.60
N ARG A 114 -9.37 -9.22 5.89
CA ARG A 114 -9.36 -9.06 4.43
C ARG A 114 -9.75 -7.64 4.08
N CYS A 115 -9.01 -7.04 3.14
CA CYS A 115 -9.34 -5.74 2.56
C CYS A 115 -9.99 -5.93 1.20
N SER A 116 -11.08 -6.71 1.19
CA SER A 116 -11.78 -7.08 -0.04
C SER A 116 -12.77 -6.02 -0.47
N GLY A 117 -12.62 -5.58 -1.72
CA GLY A 117 -13.48 -4.57 -2.34
C GLY A 117 -13.07 -3.13 -2.03
N TRP A 118 -13.78 -2.19 -2.66
CA TRP A 118 -13.67 -0.76 -2.38
C TRP A 118 -14.57 -0.44 -1.18
N THR A 119 -14.19 -0.92 0.01
CA THR A 119 -14.93 -0.63 1.26
C THR A 119 -14.91 0.86 1.49
N THR A 120 -16.00 1.51 1.92
CA THR A 120 -16.07 2.97 2.15
C THR A 120 -14.98 3.51 3.08
N SER A 121 -14.42 2.66 3.94
CA SER A 121 -13.30 2.94 4.84
C SER A 121 -11.97 2.39 4.32
N TYR A 122 -10.89 3.13 4.59
CA TYR A 122 -9.50 2.67 4.45
C TYR A 122 -9.27 1.39 5.26
N CYS A 123 -8.53 0.42 4.71
CA CYS A 123 -8.33 -0.89 5.32
C CYS A 123 -6.87 -1.31 5.27
N TYR A 124 -6.39 -2.04 6.28
CA TYR A 124 -5.09 -2.70 6.22
C TYR A 124 -5.05 -4.09 6.87
N CYS A 125 -4.02 -4.86 6.53
CA CYS A 125 -3.79 -6.23 6.99
C CYS A 125 -2.30 -6.59 6.89
N THR A 126 -1.93 -7.75 7.44
CA THR A 126 -0.53 -8.19 7.59
C THR A 126 -0.25 -9.56 6.96
N THR A 127 -1.16 -10.06 6.12
CA THR A 127 -1.05 -11.35 5.45
C THR A 127 -0.89 -11.16 3.95
N ASP A 128 -0.20 -12.10 3.32
CA ASP A 128 0.03 -12.07 1.88
C ASP A 128 -1.27 -11.99 1.07
N ALA A 129 -1.22 -11.18 0.00
CA ALA A 129 -2.29 -10.94 -0.95
C ALA A 129 -3.65 -10.67 -0.29
N CYS A 130 -3.63 -10.03 0.89
CA CYS A 130 -4.84 -9.63 1.57
C CYS A 130 -5.62 -8.67 0.67
N ALA A 131 -6.72 -9.21 0.17
CA ALA A 131 -7.67 -8.62 -0.75
C ALA A 131 -9.04 -9.25 -0.50
#